data_AF-A0A929ZT11-F1
#
_entry.id   AF-A0A929ZT11-F1
#
_cell.length_a   1.000
_cell.length_b   1.000
_cell.length_c   1.000
_cell.angle_alpha   90.00
_cell.angle_beta   90.00
_cell.angle_gamma   90.00
#
_symmetry.space_group_name_H-M   'P 1'
#
loop_
_entity.id
_entity.type
_entity.pdbx_description
1 polymer ?
#
loop_
_entity_poly.entity_id
_entity_poly.type
_entity_poly.pdbx_seq_one_letter_code
_entity_poly.pdbx_strand_id
1 'polypeptide(L)' 'MEDALTLSEMYHFCEKHRQSGDIITLAKVLNISPYAARTRYVRGVKETVKVMYQIIIEREKIINNISQKVLDKQYC' A
#
# COMPACT_ATOMS: atom_id res chain seq x y z
N MET A 1 14.77 -10.62 13.71
CA MET A 1 15.57 -9.51 13.15
C MET A 1 14.73 -8.97 12.02
N GLU A 2 13.99 -7.87 12.25
CA GLU A 2 13.23 -7.23 11.17
C GLU A 2 14.26 -6.55 10.27
N ASP A 3 14.63 -7.21 9.18
CA ASP A 3 15.48 -6.59 8.18
C ASP A 3 14.70 -5.42 7.59
N ALA A 4 15.15 -4.20 7.88
CA ALA A 4 14.53 -2.99 7.38
C ALA A 4 14.64 -3.00 5.84
N LEU A 5 13.52 -3.28 5.17
CA LEU A 5 13.44 -3.29 3.71
C LEU A 5 14.03 -1.99 3.15
N THR A 6 14.86 -2.13 2.12
CA THR A 6 15.41 -1.02 1.37
C THR A 6 14.30 -0.30 0.59
N LEU A 7 14.55 0.96 0.21
CA LEU A 7 13.60 1.73 -0.59
C LEU A 7 13.27 1.05 -1.93
N SER A 8 14.26 0.38 -2.53
CA SER A 8 14.11 -0.35 -3.79
C SER A 8 13.18 -1.55 -3.61
N GLU A 9 13.37 -2.33 -2.54
CA GLU A 9 12.51 -3.48 -2.23
C GLU A 9 11.07 -3.04 -1.93
N MET A 10 10.89 -1.94 -1.20
CA MET A 10 9.56 -1.35 -0.98
C MET A 10 8.91 -0.95 -2.30
N TYR A 11 9.64 -0.29 -3.21
CA TYR A 11 9.12 0.10 -4.51
C TYR A 11 8.72 -1.11 -5.35
N HIS A 12 9.57 -2.13 -5.44
CA HIS A 12 9.27 -3.36 -6.17
C HIS A 12 8.09 -4.12 -5.57
N PHE A 13 7.95 -4.13 -4.25
CA PHE A 13 6.77 -4.67 -3.59
C PHE A 13 5.51 -3.90 -4.00
N CYS A 14 5.57 -2.56 -3.97
CA CYS A 14 4.44 -1.72 -4.35
C CYS A 14 4.03 -1.95 -5.82
N GLU A 15 4.98 -2.05 -6.75
CA GLU A 15 4.65 -2.29 -8.16
C GLU A 15 3.93 -3.62 -8.41
N LYS A 16 4.24 -4.64 -7.60
CA LYS A 16 3.60 -5.96 -7.71
C LYS A 16 2.20 -6.02 -7.09
N HIS A 17 1.95 -5.26 -6.01
CA HIS A 17 0.76 -5.44 -5.18
C HIS A 17 -0.20 -4.24 -5.20
N ARG A 18 0.21 -3.09 -5.75
CA ARG A 18 -0.66 -1.91 -5.79
C ARG A 18 -1.91 -2.18 -6.62
N GLN A 19 -3.01 -1.59 -6.15
CA GLN A 19 -4.28 -1.51 -6.85
C GLN A 19 -4.54 -0.08 -7.30
N SER A 20 -5.43 0.10 -8.28
CA SER A 20 -5.76 1.43 -8.83
C SER A 20 -6.20 2.44 -7.76
N GLY A 21 -6.88 1.97 -6.70
CA GLY A 21 -7.33 2.80 -5.58
C GLY A 21 -6.23 3.28 -4.65
N ASP A 22 -5.07 2.60 -4.60
CA ASP A 22 -4.00 2.92 -3.64
C ASP A 22 -3.39 4.30 -3.90
N ILE A 23 -3.36 4.76 -5.16
CA ILE A 23 -2.92 6.12 -5.53
C ILE A 23 -3.86 7.19 -4.97
N ILE A 24 -5.16 6.91 -4.90
CA ILE A 24 -6.15 7.85 -4.34
C ILE A 24 -5.95 7.94 -2.83
N THR A 25 -5.75 6.80 -2.16
CA THR A 25 -5.43 6.74 -0.73
C THR A 25 -4.13 7.47 -0.42
N LEU A 26 -3.08 7.24 -1.21
CA LEU A 26 -1.80 7.93 -1.10
C LEU A 26 -1.97 9.45 -1.21
N ALA A 27 -2.76 9.92 -2.18
CA ALA A 27 -3.03 11.34 -2.36
C ALA A 27 -3.73 11.96 -1.15
N LYS A 28 -4.71 11.26 -0.55
CA LYS A 28 -5.38 11.68 0.68
C LYS A 28 -4.41 11.74 1.87
N VAL A 29 -3.59 10.71 2.07
CA VAL A 29 -2.61 10.65 3.16
C VAL A 29 -1.59 11.78 3.05
N LEU A 30 -1.12 12.06 1.83
CA LEU A 30 -0.15 13.12 1.58
C LEU A 30 -0.77 14.51 1.46
N ASN A 31 -2.09 14.63 1.53
CA ASN A 31 -2.86 15.86 1.30
C ASN A 31 -2.46 16.60 0.00
N ILE A 32 -2.41 15.86 -1.11
CA ILE A 32 -2.08 16.39 -2.45
C ILE A 32 -3.04 15.83 -3.49
N SER A 33 -2.99 16.36 -4.72
CA SER A 33 -3.79 15.81 -5.82
C SER A 33 -3.34 14.39 -6.20
N PRO A 34 -4.25 13.53 -6.71
CA PRO A 34 -3.89 12.20 -7.21
C PRO A 34 -2.81 12.21 -8.29
N TYR A 35 -2.80 13.24 -9.13
CA TYR A 35 -1.76 13.43 -10.14
C TYR A 35 -0.39 13.67 -9.50
N ALA A 36 -0.31 14.57 -8.51
CA ALA A 36 0.93 14.85 -7.79
C ALA A 36 1.45 13.62 -7.03
N ALA A 37 0.55 12.87 -6.38
CA ALA A 37 0.90 11.62 -5.69
C ALA A 37 1.49 10.58 -6.66
N ARG A 38 0.85 10.36 -7.81
CA ARG A 38 1.34 9.46 -8.85
C ARG A 38 2.71 9.89 -9.35
N THR A 39 2.90 11.17 -9.68
CA THR A 39 4.19 11.68 -10.18
C THR A 39 5.30 11.50 -9.16
N ARG A 40 5.05 11.81 -7.87
CA ARG A 40 6.03 11.60 -6.80
C ARG A 40 6.38 10.12 -6.62
N TYR A 41 5.39 9.25 -6.69
CA TYR A 41 5.58 7.81 -6.56
C TYR A 41 6.42 7.25 -7.72
N VAL A 42 6.07 7.59 -8.97
CA VAL A 42 6.82 7.15 -10.17
C VAL A 42 8.27 7.68 -10.17
N ARG A 43 8.50 8.88 -9.63
CA ARG A 43 9.85 9.44 -9.43
C ARG A 43 10.63 8.79 -8.29
N GLY A 44 10.04 7.84 -7.56
CA GLY A 44 10.69 7.16 -6.45
C GLY A 44 10.95 8.08 -5.25
N VAL A 45 10.14 9.12 -5.05
CA VAL A 45 10.29 10.02 -3.88
C VAL A 45 10.20 9.18 -2.61
N LYS A 46 11.29 9.15 -1.83
CA LYS A 46 11.49 8.25 -0.68
C LYS A 46 10.26 8.14 0.24
N GLU A 47 9.78 9.28 0.72
CA GLU A 47 8.64 9.32 1.63
C GLU A 47 7.34 8.87 0.95
N THR A 48 7.16 9.15 -0.34
CA THR A 48 5.98 8.70 -1.10
C THR A 48 5.98 7.18 -1.27
N VAL A 49 7.12 6.57 -1.56
CA VAL A 49 7.25 5.10 -1.69
C VAL A 49 7.00 4.42 -0.35
N LYS A 50 7.56 4.93 0.75
CA LYS A 50 7.31 4.38 2.10
C LYS A 50 5.83 4.44 2.48
N VAL A 51 5.17 5.57 2.23
CA VAL A 51 3.73 5.71 2.51
C VAL A 51 2.91 4.75 1.65
N MET A 52 3.24 4.61 0.36
CA MET A 52 2.57 3.63 -0.51
C MET A 52 2.75 2.21 0.01
N TYR A 53 3.97 1.84 0.41
CA TYR A 53 4.27 0.53 0.97
C TYR A 53 3.40 0.25 2.22
N GLN A 54 3.31 1.22 3.13
CA GLN A 54 2.48 1.09 4.32
C GLN A 54 0.99 0.94 3.97
N ILE A 55 0.48 1.72 3.02
CA ILE A 55 -0.92 1.63 2.55
C ILE A 55 -1.23 0.21 2.08
N ILE A 56 -0.35 -0.37 1.26
CA ILE A 56 -0.57 -1.71 0.70
C ILE A 56 -0.52 -2.76 1.81
N ILE A 57 0.46 -2.72 2.70
CA ILE A 57 0.57 -3.67 3.81
C ILE A 57 -0.68 -3.65 4.69
N GLU A 58 -1.15 -2.46 5.09
CA GLU A 58 -2.35 -2.35 5.93
C GLU A 58 -3.61 -2.77 5.19
N ARG A 59 -3.72 -2.48 3.89
CA ARG A 59 -4.83 -2.96 3.05
C ARG A 59 -4.88 -4.49 3.00
N GLU A 60 -3.76 -5.15 2.73
CA GLU A 60 -3.68 -6.62 2.68
C GLU A 60 -4.03 -7.26 4.04
N LYS A 61 -3.55 -6.67 5.15
CA LYS A 61 -3.94 -7.11 6.50
C LYS A 61 -5.45 -7.02 6.72
N ILE A 62 -6.09 -5.92 6.32
CA ILE A 62 -7.53 -5.73 6.45
C ILE A 62 -8.28 -6.77 5.60
N ILE A 63 -7.88 -6.98 4.35
CA ILE A 63 -8.50 -7.96 3.44
C ILE A 63 -8.43 -9.37 4.03
N ASN A 64 -7.26 -9.78 4.52
CA ASN A 64 -7.07 -11.10 5.13
C ASN A 64 -7.93 -11.27 6.38
N ASN A 65 -7.95 -10.26 7.27
CA ASN A 65 -8.74 -10.29 8.49
C ASN A 65 -10.26 -10.38 8.21
N ILE A 66 -10.75 -9.69 7.19
CA ILE A 66 -12.17 -9.72 6.80
C ILE A 66 -12.49 -11.07 6.13
N SER A 67 -11.63 -11.53 5.21
CA SER A 67 -11.83 -12.80 4.50
C SER A 67 -11.92 -13.98 5.46
N GLN A 68 -11.02 -14.06 6.46
CA GLN A 68 -11.07 -15.11 7.47
C GLN A 68 -12.39 -15.10 8.26
N LYS A 69 -12.83 -13.92 8.73
CA LYS A 69 -14.09 -13.77 9.45
C LYS A 69 -15.32 -14.14 8.63
N VAL A 70 -15.27 -13.96 7.30
CA VAL A 70 -16.35 -14.38 6.40
C VAL A 70 -16.38 -15.89 6.26
N LEU A 71 -15.22 -16.54 6.08
CA LEU A 71 -15.11 -18.00 6.00
C LEU A 71 -15.59 -18.67 7.30
N ASP A 72 -15.14 -18.20 8.46
CA ASP A 72 -15.53 -18.77 9.75
C ASP A 72 -17.06 -18.73 9.95
N LYS A 73 -17.73 -17.69 9.43
CA LYS A 73 -19.19 -17.56 9.49
C LYS A 73 -19.95 -18.39 8.44
N GLN A 74 -19.31 -18.79 7.35
CA GLN A 74 -19.93 -19.63 6.31
C GLN A 74 -19.90 -21.12 6.65
N TYR A 75 -19.01 -21.55 7.55
CA TYR A 75 -18.87 -22.95 7.98
C TYR A 75 -19.32 -23.19 9.42
N CYS A 76 -19.99 -22.22 10.05
CA CYS A 76 -20.77 -22.39 11.29
C CYS A 76 -22.27 -22.43 10.95
#